data_AF-A0A8H9F6V0-F1
#
_entry.id   AF-A0A8H9F6V0-F1
#
_cell.length_a   1.000
_cell.length_b   1.000
_cell.length_c   1.000
_cell.angle_alpha   90.00
_cell.angle_beta   90.00
_cell.angle_gamma   90.00
#
_symmetry.space_group_name_H-M   'P 1'
#
loop_
_entity.id
_entity.type
_entity.pdbx_description
1 polymer ?
#
loop_
_entity_poly.entity_id
_entity_poly.type
_entity_poly.pdbx_seq_one_letter_code
_entity_poly.pdbx_strand_id
1 'polypeptide(L)'
;MEGSQNHFYINNPSADYYQKDGNTAATVPVFIITMKMPIIRVDADHPNELVDPSAYSRQINFVVKYDGAGKLTPKDNVQTIDFKRTVTASPIIGKIIEDGKHTTPWQSDQESFRFLSCLDTMPTRR
;
A
#
# COMPACT_ATOMS: atom_id res chain seq x y z
N MET A 1 -6.04 16.25 -54.71
CA MET A 1 -5.22 16.40 -53.50
C MET A 1 -6.13 16.09 -52.33
N GLU A 2 -6.22 14.82 -51.97
CA GLU A 2 -7.14 14.37 -50.93
C GLU A 2 -6.31 14.19 -49.65
N GLY A 3 -6.50 15.12 -48.71
CA GLY A 3 -5.73 15.19 -47.48
C GLY A 3 -6.13 14.04 -46.57
N SER A 4 -5.18 13.16 -46.27
CA SER A 4 -5.33 12.08 -45.29
C SER A 4 -5.75 12.66 -43.94
N GLN A 5 -6.96 12.34 -43.49
CA GLN A 5 -7.36 12.59 -42.12
C GLN A 5 -6.77 11.50 -41.24
N ASN A 6 -5.81 11.89 -40.39
CA ASN A 6 -5.30 11.04 -39.34
C ASN A 6 -6.43 10.80 -38.33
N HIS A 7 -6.99 9.59 -38.31
CA HIS A 7 -7.90 9.15 -37.26
C HIS A 7 -7.08 8.83 -36.00
N PHE A 8 -7.04 9.76 -35.05
CA PHE A 8 -6.49 9.52 -33.73
C PHE A 8 -7.55 8.86 -32.85
N TYR A 9 -7.36 7.58 -32.52
CA TYR A 9 -8.22 6.87 -31.57
C TYR A 9 -7.83 7.27 -30.14
N ILE A 10 -8.60 8.17 -29.53
CA ILE A 10 -8.50 8.44 -28.10
C ILE A 10 -9.42 7.43 -27.39
N ASN A 11 -8.83 6.43 -26.75
CA ASN A 11 -9.55 5.50 -25.88
C ASN A 11 -10.14 6.28 -24.70
N ASN A 12 -11.43 6.58 -24.81
CA ASN A 12 -12.22 7.40 -23.89
C ASN A 12 -12.34 6.75 -22.49
N PRO A 13 -11.79 7.34 -21.40
CA PRO A 13 -12.03 6.86 -20.04
C PRO A 13 -13.09 7.69 -19.28
N SER A 14 -13.79 8.62 -19.92
CA SER A 14 -14.96 9.27 -19.34
C SER A 14 -15.80 9.88 -20.47
N ALA A 15 -16.78 9.11 -20.94
CA ALA A 15 -17.90 9.69 -21.65
C ALA A 15 -18.44 10.86 -20.83
N ASP A 16 -18.72 11.98 -21.52
CA ASP A 16 -19.40 13.20 -21.04
C ASP A 16 -18.54 14.49 -21.08
N TYR A 17 -17.93 14.79 -22.23
CA TYR A 17 -17.68 16.20 -22.61
C TYR A 17 -18.26 16.46 -23.99
N TYR A 18 -19.48 17.00 -24.02
CA TYR A 18 -20.09 17.55 -25.23
C TYR A 18 -19.62 19.00 -25.39
N GLN A 19 -18.80 19.27 -26.40
CA GLN A 19 -18.63 20.62 -26.91
C GLN A 19 -19.79 20.91 -27.87
N LYS A 20 -20.73 21.77 -27.44
CA LYS A 20 -21.76 22.31 -28.33
C LYS A 20 -21.14 23.53 -29.01
N ASP A 21 -20.69 23.36 -30.25
CA ASP A 21 -20.03 24.42 -31.02
C ASP A 21 -20.95 25.62 -31.20
N GLY A 22 -20.64 26.72 -30.51
CA GLY A 22 -21.16 28.05 -30.82
C GLY A 22 -20.35 28.64 -31.96
N ASN A 23 -20.74 28.37 -33.22
CA ASN A 23 -20.08 28.94 -34.40
C ASN A 23 -20.36 30.44 -34.51
N THR A 24 -19.52 31.25 -33.87
CA THR A 24 -19.40 32.69 -34.15
C THR A 24 -17.92 32.99 -34.40
N ALA A 25 -17.65 33.87 -35.37
CA ALA A 25 -16.32 34.15 -35.94
C ALA A 25 -15.25 34.68 -34.95
N ALA A 26 -15.56 34.73 -33.66
CA ALA A 26 -14.67 35.18 -32.59
C ALA A 26 -14.32 34.07 -31.56
N THR A 27 -14.83 32.84 -31.73
CA THR A 27 -14.63 31.76 -30.76
C THR A 27 -13.54 30.80 -31.23
N VAL A 28 -12.44 30.69 -30.47
CA VAL A 28 -11.44 29.63 -30.62
C VAL A 28 -11.91 28.40 -29.84
N PRO A 29 -12.07 27.22 -30.46
CA PRO A 29 -12.51 26.03 -29.74
C PRO A 29 -11.43 25.56 -28.75
N VAL A 30 -11.85 25.26 -27.52
CA VAL A 30 -11.00 24.68 -26.46
C VAL A 30 -11.45 23.26 -26.18
N PHE A 31 -10.58 22.28 -26.41
CA PHE A 31 -10.83 20.88 -26.08
C PHE A 31 -10.18 20.55 -24.74
N ILE A 32 -10.96 20.05 -23.78
CA ILE A 32 -10.45 19.59 -22.48
C ILE A 32 -10.48 18.06 -22.49
N ILE A 33 -9.32 17.45 -22.24
CA ILE A 33 -9.18 15.99 -22.11
C ILE A 33 -8.92 15.68 -20.65
N THR A 34 -9.81 14.90 -20.04
CA THR A 34 -9.67 14.41 -18.66
C THR A 34 -9.31 12.93 -18.69
N MET A 35 -8.26 12.54 -17.96
CA MET A 35 -7.85 11.15 -17.82
C MET A 35 -7.91 10.73 -16.36
N LYS A 36 -8.43 9.52 -16.09
CA LYS A 36 -8.34 8.88 -14.77
C LYS A 36 -7.13 7.98 -14.72
N MET A 37 -6.34 8.11 -13.66
CA MET A 37 -5.20 7.24 -13.44
C MET A 37 -5.67 5.83 -13.03
N PRO A 38 -5.10 4.75 -13.59
CA PRO A 38 -5.39 3.41 -13.12
C PRO A 38 -4.87 3.21 -11.69
N ILE A 39 -5.50 2.31 -10.95
CA ILE A 39 -5.09 1.91 -9.61
C ILE A 39 -4.89 0.41 -9.55
N ILE A 40 -3.94 -0.03 -8.73
CA ILE A 40 -3.63 -1.44 -8.49
C ILE A 40 -3.66 -1.73 -6.99
N ARG A 41 -3.93 -2.99 -6.69
CA ARG A 41 -3.74 -3.59 -5.38
C ARG A 41 -2.26 -3.99 -5.23
N VAL A 42 -1.63 -3.62 -4.12
CA VAL A 42 -0.25 -4.01 -3.81
C VAL A 42 -0.18 -4.60 -2.40
N ASP A 43 0.40 -5.80 -2.28
CA ASP A 43 0.64 -6.51 -1.03
C ASP A 43 1.81 -7.49 -1.20
N ALA A 44 2.07 -8.32 -0.18
CA ALA A 44 3.17 -9.29 -0.21
C ALA A 44 3.02 -10.35 -1.31
N ASP A 45 1.79 -10.71 -1.69
CA ASP A 45 1.51 -11.70 -2.72
C ASP A 45 1.46 -11.06 -4.12
N HIS A 46 1.17 -9.76 -4.18
CA HIS A 46 1.10 -8.95 -5.40
C HIS A 46 2.04 -7.73 -5.30
N PRO A 47 3.37 -7.92 -5.38
CA PRO A 47 4.31 -6.81 -5.27
C PRO A 47 4.29 -5.92 -6.51
N ASN A 48 4.73 -4.67 -6.33
CA ASN A 48 4.96 -3.74 -7.44
C ASN A 48 6.33 -3.07 -7.25
N GLU A 49 7.14 -3.04 -8.30
CA GLU A 49 8.53 -2.52 -8.24
C GLU A 49 8.63 -1.04 -7.87
N LEU A 50 7.58 -0.25 -8.14
CA LEU A 50 7.54 1.18 -7.83
C LEU A 50 7.07 1.47 -6.41
N VAL A 51 6.62 0.46 -5.67
CA VAL A 51 6.08 0.60 -4.31
C VAL A 51 7.02 -0.09 -3.33
N ASP A 52 7.51 0.68 -2.37
CA ASP A 52 8.39 0.15 -1.32
C ASP A 52 7.66 -0.91 -0.47
N PRO A 53 8.23 -2.12 -0.27
CA PRO A 53 7.65 -3.16 0.57
C PRO A 53 7.29 -2.74 2.00
N SER A 54 8.01 -1.77 2.58
CA SER A 54 7.74 -1.22 3.92
C SER A 54 6.36 -0.54 4.03
N ALA A 55 5.76 -0.22 2.88
CA ALA A 55 4.40 0.30 2.81
C ALA A 55 3.34 -0.75 3.14
N TYR A 56 3.61 -2.03 2.95
CA TYR A 56 2.62 -3.10 3.10
C TYR A 56 3.10 -4.31 3.93
N SER A 57 4.39 -4.38 4.27
CA SER A 57 4.98 -5.42 5.11
C SER A 57 5.97 -4.81 6.10
N ARG A 58 5.81 -5.11 7.39
CA ARG A 58 6.68 -4.61 8.47
C ARG A 58 6.92 -5.69 9.50
N GLN A 59 8.16 -5.85 9.92
CA GLN A 59 8.53 -6.72 11.03
C GLN A 59 8.90 -5.86 12.24
N ILE A 60 8.30 -6.15 13.40
CA ILE A 60 8.55 -5.43 14.66
C ILE A 60 9.08 -6.40 15.71
N ASN A 61 10.18 -6.02 16.36
CA ASN A 61 10.79 -6.79 17.43
C ASN A 61 10.44 -6.17 18.79
N PHE A 62 9.85 -6.97 19.67
CA PHE A 62 9.56 -6.63 21.06
C PHE A 62 10.52 -7.38 21.97
N VAL A 63 11.23 -6.65 22.83
CA VAL A 63 12.18 -7.25 23.78
C VAL A 63 11.66 -7.05 25.19
N VAL A 64 11.37 -8.16 25.88
CA VAL A 64 11.03 -8.16 27.30
C VAL A 64 12.33 -8.37 28.08
N LYS A 65 12.73 -7.35 28.84
CA LYS A 65 13.88 -7.41 29.75
C LYS A 65 13.41 -7.73 31.16
N TYR A 66 14.11 -8.63 31.82
CA TYR A 66 13.86 -8.99 33.20
C TYR A 66 14.92 -8.36 34.11
N ASP A 67 14.55 -8.01 35.33
CA ASP A 67 15.47 -7.47 36.34
C ASP A 67 15.06 -7.91 37.75
N GLY A 68 15.98 -7.76 38.72
CA GLY A 68 15.66 -7.89 40.16
C GLY A 68 15.91 -9.26 40.80
N ALA A 69 16.37 -10.27 40.05
CA ALA A 69 16.71 -11.59 40.60
C ALA A 69 18.23 -11.86 40.68
N GLY A 70 19.06 -10.81 40.53
CA GLY A 70 20.52 -10.92 40.55
C GLY A 70 21.01 -11.94 39.52
N LYS A 71 21.73 -12.97 39.96
CA LYS A 71 22.24 -14.05 39.08
C LYS A 71 21.15 -14.97 38.52
N LEU A 72 19.93 -14.91 39.06
CA LEU A 72 18.78 -15.71 38.60
C LEU A 72 17.88 -14.95 37.62
N THR A 73 18.26 -13.74 37.23
CA THR A 73 17.52 -12.94 36.25
C THR A 73 17.48 -13.69 34.91
N PRO A 74 16.29 -13.99 34.37
CA PRO A 74 16.16 -14.67 33.08
C PRO A 74 16.75 -13.82 31.95
N LYS A 75 17.11 -14.48 30.84
CA LYS A 75 17.56 -13.79 29.63
C LYS A 75 16.41 -13.00 28.99
N ASP A 76 16.76 -11.92 28.30
CA ASP A 76 15.82 -11.14 27.49
C ASP A 76 15.02 -12.04 26.55
N ASN A 77 13.70 -11.86 26.56
CA ASN A 77 12.80 -12.57 25.67
C ASN A 77 12.45 -11.68 24.48
N VAL A 78 12.94 -12.06 23.30
CA VAL A 78 12.68 -11.37 22.03
C VAL A 78 11.47 -12.02 21.34
N GLN A 79 10.46 -11.22 21.02
CA GLN A 79 9.31 -11.61 20.22
C GLN A 79 9.33 -10.83 18.92
N THR A 80 9.07 -11.49 17.80
CA THR A 80 9.06 -10.85 16.47
C THR A 80 7.67 -11.00 15.90
N ILE A 81 7.05 -9.88 15.52
CA ILE A 81 5.69 -9.81 15.00
C ILE A 81 5.75 -9.24 13.58
N ASP A 82 5.15 -9.97 12.64
CA ASP A 82 4.98 -9.52 11.26
C ASP A 82 3.62 -8.86 11.08
N PHE A 83 3.65 -7.62 10.59
CA PHE A 83 2.49 -6.82 10.23
C PHE A 83 2.39 -6.74 8.71
N LYS A 84 1.21 -7.05 8.19
CA LYS A 84 0.89 -7.00 6.76
C LYS A 84 -0.34 -6.14 6.53
N ARG A 85 -0.41 -5.48 5.39
CA ARG A 85 -1.63 -4.85 4.87
C ARG A 85 -1.63 -4.89 3.35
N THR A 86 -2.74 -4.46 2.76
CA THR A 86 -2.85 -4.18 1.34
C THR A 86 -2.91 -2.66 1.15
N VAL A 87 -2.26 -2.15 0.11
CA VAL A 87 -2.30 -0.73 -0.26
C VAL A 87 -2.83 -0.55 -1.68
N THR A 88 -3.42 0.62 -1.93
CA THR A 88 -3.80 1.04 -3.28
C THR A 88 -2.69 1.93 -3.84
N ALA A 89 -2.18 1.61 -5.03
CA ALA A 89 -1.13 2.41 -5.67
C ALA A 89 -1.42 2.67 -7.14
N SER A 90 -0.78 3.70 -7.69
CA SER A 90 -0.75 3.89 -9.14
C SER A 90 0.36 3.04 -9.77
N PRO A 91 0.05 2.24 -10.81
CA PRO A 91 1.05 1.42 -11.49
C PRO A 91 2.00 2.25 -12.36
N ILE A 92 1.70 3.53 -12.62
CA ILE A 92 2.49 4.41 -13.51
C ILE A 92 3.50 5.23 -12.71
N ILE A 93 3.11 5.70 -11.51
CA ILE A 93 3.93 6.61 -10.69
C ILE A 93 4.37 6.03 -9.34
N GLY A 94 3.92 4.83 -8.96
CA GLY A 94 4.26 4.19 -7.67
C GLY A 94 3.68 4.87 -6.43
N LYS A 95 2.90 5.95 -6.59
CA LYS A 95 2.31 6.66 -5.45
C LYS A 95 1.19 5.84 -4.83
N ILE A 96 1.25 5.73 -3.51
CA ILE A 96 0.19 5.15 -2.69
C ILE A 96 -0.94 6.17 -2.57
N ILE A 97 -2.16 5.67 -2.67
CA ILE A 97 -3.38 6.44 -2.48
C ILE A 97 -3.91 6.10 -1.08
N GLU A 98 -3.81 7.08 -0.19
CA GLU A 98 -4.40 6.99 1.16
C GLU A 98 -5.90 6.73 1.06
N ASP A 99 -6.41 5.82 1.89
CA ASP A 99 -7.80 5.34 1.86
C ASP A 99 -8.30 4.89 0.48
N GLY A 100 -7.37 4.44 -0.38
CA GLY A 100 -7.71 3.91 -1.69
C GLY A 100 -8.57 2.64 -1.62
N LYS A 101 -9.18 2.30 -2.76
CA LYS A 101 -10.16 1.19 -2.92
C LYS A 101 -9.74 -0.15 -2.30
N HIS A 102 -8.45 -0.46 -2.29
CA HIS A 102 -7.88 -1.72 -1.82
C HIS A 102 -7.14 -1.60 -0.49
N THR A 103 -7.12 -0.42 0.12
CA THR A 103 -6.35 -0.17 1.33
C THR A 103 -7.01 -0.88 2.52
N THR A 104 -6.24 -1.71 3.22
CA THR A 104 -6.68 -2.40 4.44
C THR A 104 -5.93 -1.88 5.66
N PRO A 105 -6.52 -2.01 6.87
CA PRO A 105 -5.76 -1.79 8.10
C PRO A 105 -4.61 -2.79 8.22
N TRP A 106 -3.62 -2.46 9.06
CA TRP A 106 -2.55 -3.38 9.43
C TRP A 106 -3.11 -4.57 10.20
N GLN A 107 -2.69 -5.77 9.80
CA GLN A 107 -3.00 -7.03 10.46
C GLN A 107 -1.70 -7.69 10.89
N SER A 108 -1.64 -8.14 12.13
CA SER A 108 -0.53 -8.94 12.66
C SER A 108 -0.87 -10.42 12.59
N ASP A 109 0.13 -11.26 12.40
CA ASP A 109 -0.02 -12.70 12.66
C ASP A 109 -0.10 -12.92 14.19
N GLN A 110 -1.29 -13.23 14.71
CA GLN A 110 -1.53 -13.37 16.15
C GLN A 110 -0.72 -14.51 16.79
N GLU A 111 -0.29 -15.51 16.02
CA GLU A 111 0.49 -16.63 16.55
C GLU A 111 1.91 -16.22 17.00
N SER A 112 2.37 -15.04 16.59
CA SER A 112 3.68 -14.50 16.95
C SER A 112 3.79 -13.97 18.39
N PHE A 113 2.65 -13.73 19.06
CA PHE A 113 2.63 -13.26 20.45
C PHE A 113 2.46 -14.43 21.42
N ARG A 114 3.54 -14.78 22.14
CA ARG A 114 3.49 -15.80 23.19
C ARG A 114 3.32 -15.15 24.55
N PHE A 115 2.23 -15.47 25.25
CA PHE A 115 2.09 -15.15 26.66
C PHE A 115 3.18 -15.86 27.46
N LEU A 116 3.96 -15.08 28.20
CA LEU A 116 5.03 -15.59 29.04
C LEU A 116 4.44 -16.04 30.38
N SER A 117 4.51 -17.33 30.68
CA SER A 117 4.18 -17.83 32.00
C SER A 117 5.40 -17.71 32.93
N CYS A 118 5.14 -17.57 34.24
CA CYS A 118 6.18 -17.60 35.28
C CYS A 118 6.99 -18.92 35.24
N LEU A 119 6.40 -20.01 34.72
CA LEU A 119 7.05 -21.31 34.61
C LEU A 119 8.10 -21.38 33.48
N ASP A 120 7.93 -20.60 32.41
CA ASP A 120 8.83 -20.58 31.25
C ASP A 120 10.13 -19.81 31.49
N THR A 121 10.18 -19.04 32.59
CA THR A 121 11.29 -18.14 32.92
C THR A 121 12.17 -18.64 34.06
N MET A 122 11.81 -19.75 34.72
CA MET A 122 12.66 -20.30 35.78
C MET A 122 13.80 -21.16 35.20
N PRO A 123 15.06 -20.92 35.58
CA PRO A 123 16.14 -21.85 35.26
C PRO A 123 15.83 -23.21 35.92
N THR A 124 15.81 -24.27 35.13
CA THR A 124 15.53 -25.64 35.60
C THR A 124 16.50 -25.99 36.72
N ARG A 125 15.98 -26.29 37.90
CA ARG A 125 16.78 -26.78 39.04
C ARG A 125 17.25 -28.20 38.68
N ARG A 126 18.54 -28.38 38.39
CA ARG A 126 19.17 -29.70 38.38
C ARG A 126 19.29 -30.24 39.80
#